data_AF-A0A0F9B5S0-F1
#
_entry.id   AF-A0A0F9B5S0-F1
#
_cell.length_a   1.000
_cell.length_b   1.000
_cell.length_c   1.000
_cell.angle_alpha   90.00
_cell.angle_beta   90.00
_cell.angle_gamma   90.00
#
_symmetry.space_group_name_H-M   'P 1'
#
loop_
_entity.id
_entity.type
_entity.pdbx_description
1 polymer ?
#
loop_
_entity_poly.entity_id
_entity_poly.type
_entity_poly.pdbx_seq_one_letter_code
_entity_poly.pdbx_strand_id
1 'polypeptide(L)'
;MKKKQQTIDAVEIIHRRYIGDDADRKASLQEERVNAEVARMIYELRKEAGLKQKDLAELIDTAQSVISRLEDADYNGHSLSMLNKIAKALNRRLTVSMSDNDEEVGIRRFVFREVVKGLRKNKSLSIDKFAKKTGIDRADVIAMERNPGYKPSPLDIHNLSKFYKIPNQKLAILAGAIKEMPPKLQAETSRFAAQSESFSKLTDEERRTLDEFITFLRSEDSE
;
A
#
# COMPACT_ATOMS: atom_id res chain seq x y z
N MET A 1 -18.18 3.59 -35.09
CA MET A 1 -18.36 3.91 -33.65
C MET A 1 -17.89 2.70 -32.85
N LYS A 2 -16.76 2.77 -32.14
CA LYS A 2 -16.26 1.64 -31.33
C LYS A 2 -17.20 1.43 -30.14
N LYS A 3 -17.80 0.24 -30.00
CA LYS A 3 -18.63 -0.13 -28.84
C LYS A 3 -17.79 0.06 -27.57
N LYS A 4 -18.22 0.94 -26.65
CA LYS A 4 -17.64 1.05 -25.30
C LYS A 4 -17.80 -0.31 -24.64
N GLN A 5 -16.69 -0.99 -24.36
CA GLN A 5 -16.70 -2.25 -23.62
C GLN A 5 -17.31 -1.99 -22.24
N GLN A 6 -18.41 -2.70 -21.94
CA GLN A 6 -19.05 -2.69 -20.63
C GLN A 6 -18.16 -3.53 -19.71
N THR A 7 -17.46 -2.86 -18.80
CA THR A 7 -16.67 -3.51 -17.74
C THR A 7 -17.59 -3.83 -16.57
N ILE A 8 -17.41 -5.00 -15.95
CA ILE A 8 -18.12 -5.44 -14.74
C ILE A 8 -17.35 -4.99 -13.49
N ASP A 9 -16.14 -4.45 -13.67
CA ASP A 9 -15.32 -3.92 -12.58
C ASP A 9 -16.01 -2.68 -11.97
N ALA A 10 -16.53 -2.86 -10.76
CA ALA A 10 -17.24 -1.82 -10.03
C ALA A 10 -16.35 -0.58 -9.82
N VAL A 11 -15.04 -0.76 -9.62
CA VAL A 11 -14.12 0.35 -9.41
C VAL A 11 -13.88 1.09 -10.72
N GLU A 12 -13.72 0.37 -11.83
CA GLU A 12 -13.58 1.00 -13.16
C GLU A 12 -14.87 1.74 -13.56
N ILE A 13 -16.03 1.21 -13.20
CA ILE A 13 -17.33 1.86 -13.40
C ILE A 13 -17.44 3.14 -12.56
N ILE A 14 -17.07 3.07 -11.27
CA ILE A 14 -17.08 4.22 -10.36
C ILE A 14 -16.11 5.28 -10.84
N HIS A 15 -14.87 4.91 -11.16
CA HIS A 15 -13.86 5.82 -11.69
C HIS A 15 -14.33 6.51 -12.96
N ARG A 16 -14.89 5.76 -13.91
CA ARG A 16 -15.42 6.32 -15.17
C ARG A 16 -16.63 7.24 -14.95
N ARG A 17 -17.50 6.94 -13.98
CA ARG A 17 -18.73 7.71 -13.72
C ARG A 17 -18.48 8.96 -12.89
N TYR A 18 -17.61 8.87 -11.89
CA TYR A 18 -17.45 9.90 -10.87
C TYR A 18 -16.15 10.70 -11.05
N ILE A 19 -15.05 10.11 -11.53
CA ILE A 19 -13.78 10.83 -11.71
C ILE A 19 -13.61 11.26 -13.17
N GLY A 20 -13.59 10.31 -14.11
CA GLY A 20 -13.41 10.59 -15.54
C GLY A 20 -12.06 11.26 -15.85
N ASP A 21 -12.04 12.13 -16.85
CA ASP A 21 -10.85 12.93 -17.23
C ASP A 21 -10.81 14.32 -16.60
N ASP A 22 -11.69 14.60 -15.64
CA ASP A 22 -11.79 15.88 -14.97
C ASP A 22 -10.60 16.11 -14.02
N ALA A 23 -9.88 17.22 -14.23
CA ALA A 23 -8.65 17.53 -13.50
C ALA A 23 -8.92 17.82 -12.01
N ASP A 24 -10.00 18.50 -11.69
CA ASP A 24 -10.34 18.87 -10.30
C ASP A 24 -10.73 17.62 -9.51
N ARG A 25 -11.48 16.70 -10.14
CA ARG A 25 -11.84 15.42 -9.53
C ARG A 25 -10.65 14.50 -9.34
N LYS A 26 -9.71 14.48 -10.29
CA LYS A 26 -8.44 13.76 -10.14
C LYS A 26 -7.63 14.34 -8.99
N ALA A 27 -7.53 15.66 -8.87
CA ALA A 27 -6.81 16.31 -7.78
C ALA A 27 -7.42 15.99 -6.40
N SER A 28 -8.74 16.10 -6.27
CA SER A 28 -9.47 15.75 -5.04
C SER A 28 -9.26 14.27 -4.68
N LEU A 29 -9.30 13.35 -5.65
CA LEU A 29 -9.01 11.95 -5.39
C LEU A 29 -7.58 11.73 -4.85
N GLN A 30 -6.58 12.43 -5.42
CA GLN A 30 -5.21 12.31 -4.94
C GLN A 30 -5.03 12.88 -3.53
N GLU A 31 -5.74 13.96 -3.19
CA GLU A 31 -5.76 14.49 -1.81
C GLU A 31 -6.34 13.47 -0.82
N GLU A 32 -7.50 12.90 -1.13
CA GLU A 32 -8.12 11.85 -0.30
C GLU A 32 -7.22 10.62 -0.17
N ARG A 33 -6.48 10.25 -1.22
CA ARG A 33 -5.49 9.17 -1.16
C ARG A 33 -4.39 9.45 -0.14
N VAL A 34 -3.82 10.66 -0.16
CA VAL A 34 -2.79 11.05 0.80
C VAL A 34 -3.34 11.01 2.24
N ASN A 35 -4.55 11.53 2.45
CA ASN A 35 -5.20 11.50 3.76
C ASN A 35 -5.43 10.06 4.26
N ALA A 36 -5.96 9.19 3.40
CA ALA A 36 -6.17 7.79 3.72
C ALA A 36 -4.87 7.06 4.07
N GLU A 37 -3.77 7.35 3.37
CA GLU A 37 -2.45 6.78 3.68
C GLU A 37 -1.95 7.22 5.07
N VAL A 38 -2.11 8.51 5.41
CA VAL A 38 -1.74 9.04 6.73
C VAL A 38 -2.59 8.40 7.83
N ALA A 39 -3.91 8.32 7.65
CA ALA A 39 -4.83 7.71 8.60
C ALA A 39 -4.48 6.24 8.86
N ARG A 40 -4.26 5.46 7.80
CA ARG A 40 -3.86 4.05 7.88
C ARG A 40 -2.52 3.88 8.58
N MET A 41 -1.55 4.76 8.31
CA MET A 41 -0.24 4.72 8.96
C MET A 41 -0.35 4.93 10.48
N ILE A 42 -1.13 5.92 10.92
CA ILE A 42 -1.36 6.19 12.35
C ILE A 42 -2.00 4.96 13.03
N TYR A 43 -3.04 4.39 12.40
CA TYR A 43 -3.72 3.21 12.91
C TYR A 43 -2.76 2.01 13.09
N GLU A 44 -1.98 1.68 12.07
CA GLU A 44 -1.06 0.53 12.11
C GLU A 44 0.01 0.73 13.17
N LEU A 45 0.65 1.91 13.22
CA LEU A 45 1.69 2.21 14.22
C LEU A 45 1.14 2.12 15.65
N ARG A 46 -0.08 2.62 15.90
CA ARG A 46 -0.74 2.52 17.20
C ARG A 46 -1.00 1.06 17.57
N LYS A 47 -1.51 0.26 16.63
CA LYS A 47 -1.79 -1.18 16.85
C LYS A 47 -0.53 -1.99 17.09
N GLU A 48 0.56 -1.68 16.39
CA GLU A 48 1.87 -2.30 16.60
C GLU A 48 2.44 -1.99 18.00
N ALA A 49 2.17 -0.80 18.52
CA ALA A 49 2.51 -0.43 19.90
C ALA A 49 1.56 -1.06 20.95
N GLY A 50 0.53 -1.80 20.53
CA GLY A 50 -0.45 -2.42 21.43
C GLY A 50 -1.45 -1.43 22.06
N LEU A 51 -1.54 -0.21 21.55
CA LEU A 51 -2.31 0.88 22.15
C LEU A 51 -3.75 0.94 21.62
N LYS A 52 -4.70 1.29 22.49
CA LYS A 52 -6.03 1.79 22.10
C LYS A 52 -5.94 3.26 21.71
N GLN A 53 -6.96 3.77 21.02
CA GLN A 53 -7.00 5.20 20.63
C GLN A 53 -6.94 6.12 21.84
N LYS A 54 -7.60 5.74 22.96
CA LYS A 54 -7.54 6.48 24.22
C LYS A 54 -6.11 6.55 24.78
N ASP A 55 -5.40 5.44 24.78
CA ASP A 55 -4.02 5.37 25.29
C ASP A 55 -3.07 6.26 24.47
N LEU A 56 -3.21 6.28 23.13
CA LEU A 56 -2.44 7.20 22.30
C LEU A 56 -2.83 8.66 22.55
N ALA A 57 -4.11 8.95 22.78
CA ALA A 57 -4.59 10.29 23.06
C ALA A 57 -3.98 10.84 24.36
N GLU A 58 -3.94 10.02 25.41
CA GLU A 58 -3.31 10.37 26.69
C GLU A 58 -1.80 10.63 26.53
N LEU A 59 -1.10 9.81 25.72
CA LEU A 59 0.34 9.99 25.49
C LEU A 59 0.71 11.31 24.79
N ILE A 60 -0.18 11.85 23.95
CA ILE A 60 0.08 13.11 23.21
C ILE A 60 -0.73 14.29 23.74
N ASP A 61 -1.37 14.14 24.90
CA ASP A 61 -2.22 15.14 25.56
C ASP A 61 -3.33 15.67 24.63
N THR A 62 -4.19 14.76 24.17
CA THR A 62 -5.35 15.08 23.33
C THR A 62 -6.58 14.23 23.66
N ALA A 63 -7.70 14.49 23.01
CA ALA A 63 -8.92 13.71 23.17
C ALA A 63 -8.91 12.46 22.27
N GLN A 64 -9.50 11.35 22.73
CA GLN A 64 -9.65 10.13 21.92
C GLN A 64 -10.41 10.38 20.60
N SER A 65 -11.35 11.33 20.57
CA SER A 65 -12.06 11.75 19.35
C SER A 65 -11.14 12.42 18.32
N VAL A 66 -10.02 13.00 18.74
CA VAL A 66 -9.00 13.52 17.82
C VAL A 66 -8.25 12.37 17.17
N ILE A 67 -7.85 11.34 17.94
CA ILE A 67 -7.22 10.13 17.37
C ILE A 67 -8.19 9.42 16.42
N SER A 68 -9.47 9.30 16.78
CA SER A 68 -10.46 8.70 15.90
C SER A 68 -10.58 9.43 14.56
N ARG A 69 -10.56 10.76 14.57
CA ARG A 69 -10.59 11.57 13.34
C ARG A 69 -9.29 11.46 12.55
N LEU A 70 -8.15 11.43 13.23
CA LEU A 70 -6.84 11.23 12.57
C LEU A 70 -6.66 9.83 11.98
N GLU A 71 -7.48 8.85 12.37
CA GLU A 71 -7.50 7.51 11.77
C GLU A 71 -8.64 7.34 10.76
N ASP A 72 -9.39 8.40 10.49
CA ASP A 72 -10.43 8.45 9.48
C ASP A 72 -9.89 9.11 8.20
N ALA A 73 -10.26 8.57 7.03
CA ALA A 73 -9.74 9.04 5.75
C ALA A 73 -10.29 10.42 5.36
N ASP A 74 -11.49 10.76 5.82
CA ASP A 74 -12.20 12.00 5.46
C ASP A 74 -11.73 13.23 6.28
N TYR A 75 -10.58 13.15 6.98
CA TYR A 75 -10.13 14.19 7.91
C TYR A 75 -8.95 15.03 7.40
N ASN A 76 -9.24 16.29 7.05
CA ASN A 76 -8.26 17.26 6.54
C ASN A 76 -7.34 17.92 7.61
N GLY A 77 -7.23 17.35 8.83
CA GLY A 77 -6.53 18.01 9.96
C GLY A 77 -5.12 17.47 10.28
N HIS A 78 -4.49 16.76 9.35
CA HIS A 78 -3.13 16.21 9.53
C HIS A 78 -2.03 17.30 9.49
N SER A 79 -1.90 18.08 10.56
CA SER A 79 -0.75 18.98 10.70
C SER A 79 0.56 18.20 10.89
N LEU A 80 1.65 18.62 10.23
CA LEU A 80 2.99 18.03 10.43
C LEU A 80 3.42 18.04 11.90
N SER A 81 2.99 19.04 12.67
CA SER A 81 3.25 19.12 14.11
C SER A 81 2.55 18.01 14.89
N MET A 82 1.28 17.71 14.59
CA MET A 82 0.55 16.58 15.18
C MET A 82 1.18 15.23 14.79
N LEU A 83 1.52 15.05 13.51
CA LEU A 83 2.20 13.84 13.03
C LEU A 83 3.53 13.61 13.74
N ASN A 84 4.30 14.69 13.95
CA ASN A 84 5.56 14.63 14.69
C ASN A 84 5.36 14.30 16.18
N LYS A 85 4.30 14.81 16.82
CA LYS A 85 3.93 14.44 18.21
C LYS A 85 3.61 12.95 18.32
N ILE A 86 2.79 12.43 17.42
CA ILE A 86 2.44 11.00 17.36
C ILE A 86 3.70 10.16 17.14
N ALA A 87 4.54 10.52 16.18
CA ALA A 87 5.79 9.81 15.91
C ALA A 87 6.68 9.74 17.16
N LYS A 88 6.88 10.86 17.86
CA LYS A 88 7.66 10.89 19.12
C LYS A 88 7.07 10.01 20.20
N ALA A 89 5.75 10.06 20.43
CA ALA A 89 5.08 9.24 21.43
C ALA A 89 5.20 7.73 21.14
N LEU A 90 5.30 7.36 19.87
CA LEU A 90 5.49 5.98 19.42
C LEU A 90 6.98 5.59 19.25
N ASN A 91 7.91 6.43 19.71
CA ASN A 91 9.35 6.28 19.55
C ASN A 91 9.79 6.08 18.08
N ARG A 92 9.21 6.89 17.19
CA ARG A 92 9.47 6.94 15.74
C ARG A 92 9.96 8.32 15.32
N ARG A 93 10.52 8.39 14.10
CA ARG A 93 10.93 9.62 13.44
C ARG A 93 10.02 9.90 12.25
N LEU A 94 9.44 11.10 12.19
CA LEU A 94 8.73 11.57 11.00
C LEU A 94 9.75 11.97 9.92
N THR A 95 9.53 11.51 8.69
CA THR A 95 10.30 11.90 7.50
C THR A 95 9.31 12.23 6.39
N VAL A 96 9.53 13.33 5.68
CA VAL A 96 8.71 13.77 4.54
C VAL A 96 9.61 13.76 3.30
N SER A 97 9.15 13.14 2.22
CA SER A 97 9.85 13.09 0.95
C SER A 97 8.88 13.45 -0.18
N MET A 98 9.37 14.16 -1.19
CA MET A 98 8.64 14.46 -2.42
C MET A 98 9.33 13.70 -3.58
N SER A 99 8.55 13.21 -4.53
CA SER A 99 9.06 12.54 -5.73
C SER A 99 8.28 13.00 -6.96
N ASP A 100 8.78 12.66 -8.15
CA ASP A 100 8.10 12.94 -9.41
C ASP A 100 6.67 12.40 -9.39
N ASN A 101 5.74 13.19 -9.94
CA ASN A 101 4.33 12.84 -10.06
C ASN A 101 4.10 11.89 -11.25
N ASP A 102 4.80 10.76 -11.23
CA ASP A 102 4.59 9.65 -12.17
C ASP A 102 3.60 8.66 -11.53
N GLU A 103 2.34 8.79 -11.93
CA GLU A 103 1.23 8.00 -11.41
C GLU A 103 1.44 6.49 -11.61
N GLU A 104 2.07 6.08 -12.71
CA GLU A 104 2.35 4.68 -13.00
C GLU A 104 3.46 4.11 -12.11
N VAL A 105 4.50 4.91 -11.83
CA VAL A 105 5.52 4.55 -10.83
C VAL A 105 4.92 4.48 -9.42
N GLY A 106 4.00 5.40 -9.08
CA GLY A 106 3.28 5.39 -7.81
C GLY A 106 2.45 4.13 -7.60
N ILE A 107 1.62 3.77 -8.60
CA ILE A 107 0.78 2.57 -8.57
C ILE A 107 1.63 1.30 -8.42
N ARG A 108 2.73 1.16 -9.17
CA ARG A 108 3.62 -0.01 -9.08
C ARG A 108 4.19 -0.18 -7.68
N ARG A 109 4.71 0.89 -7.10
CA ARG A 109 5.29 0.89 -5.74
C ARG A 109 4.24 0.57 -4.68
N PHE A 110 3.04 1.14 -4.82
CA PHE A 110 1.90 0.81 -3.96
C PHE A 110 1.58 -0.68 -4.03
N VAL A 111 1.42 -1.24 -5.24
CA VAL A 111 1.11 -2.66 -5.42
C VAL A 111 2.21 -3.55 -4.87
N PHE A 112 3.49 -3.21 -5.11
CA PHE A 112 4.61 -3.95 -4.52
C PHE A 112 4.54 -3.98 -2.99
N ARG A 113 4.31 -2.82 -2.36
CA ARG A 113 4.14 -2.70 -0.91
C ARG A 113 3.02 -3.58 -0.39
N GLU A 114 1.82 -3.49 -1.00
CA GLU A 114 0.66 -4.28 -0.58
C GLU A 114 0.86 -5.78 -0.80
N VAL A 115 1.53 -6.18 -1.88
CA VAL A 115 1.92 -7.58 -2.11
C VAL A 115 2.85 -8.06 -1.02
N VAL A 116 3.94 -7.35 -0.70
CA VAL A 116 4.88 -7.77 0.35
C VAL A 116 4.19 -7.87 1.71
N LYS A 117 3.42 -6.84 2.07
CA LYS A 117 2.64 -6.81 3.32
C LYS A 117 1.64 -7.96 3.38
N GLY A 118 0.91 -8.18 2.29
CA GLY A 118 -0.07 -9.25 2.13
C GLY A 118 0.55 -10.64 2.25
N LEU A 119 1.65 -10.88 1.53
CA LEU A 119 2.42 -12.12 1.58
C LEU A 119 2.86 -12.48 3.00
N ARG A 120 3.26 -11.48 3.80
CA ARG A 120 3.61 -11.65 5.20
C ARG A 120 2.39 -11.94 6.08
N LYS A 121 1.34 -11.12 5.96
CA LYS A 121 0.13 -11.20 6.80
C LYS A 121 -0.70 -12.45 6.51
N ASN A 122 -0.78 -12.91 5.26
CA ASN A 122 -1.49 -14.14 4.87
C ASN A 122 -0.89 -15.38 5.57
N LYS A 123 0.45 -15.42 5.74
CA LYS A 123 1.12 -16.46 6.53
C LYS A 123 1.18 -16.17 8.04
N SER A 124 0.47 -15.15 8.53
CA SER A 124 0.45 -14.69 9.93
C SER A 124 1.86 -14.47 10.50
N LEU A 125 2.78 -13.96 9.68
CA LEU A 125 4.18 -13.74 10.09
C LEU A 125 4.35 -12.34 10.70
N SER A 126 5.05 -12.28 11.84
CA SER A 126 5.60 -11.01 12.32
C SER A 126 6.73 -10.55 11.39
N ILE A 127 7.10 -9.28 11.47
CA ILE A 127 8.25 -8.73 10.72
C ILE A 127 9.51 -9.57 10.97
N ASP A 128 9.79 -9.91 12.23
CA ASP A 128 10.97 -10.70 12.61
C ASP A 128 10.93 -12.12 12.03
N LYS A 129 9.78 -12.79 12.11
CA LYS A 129 9.60 -14.14 11.56
C LYS A 129 9.70 -14.11 10.04
N PHE A 130 9.20 -13.05 9.41
CA PHE A 130 9.25 -12.90 7.96
C PHE A 130 10.68 -12.71 7.49
N ALA A 131 11.39 -11.73 8.04
CA ALA A 131 12.82 -11.48 7.79
C ALA A 131 13.65 -12.77 7.92
N LYS A 132 13.50 -13.50 9.03
CA LYS A 132 14.22 -14.75 9.26
C LYS A 132 13.89 -15.85 8.24
N LYS A 133 12.62 -15.96 7.80
CA LYS A 133 12.19 -17.01 6.86
C LYS A 133 12.58 -16.72 5.43
N THR A 134 12.58 -15.46 5.02
CA THR A 134 12.97 -15.04 3.67
C THR A 134 14.48 -14.83 3.56
N GLY A 135 15.19 -14.61 4.68
CA GLY A 135 16.60 -14.24 4.68
C GLY A 135 16.84 -12.77 4.32
N ILE A 136 15.81 -11.93 4.44
CA ILE A 136 15.86 -10.49 4.18
C ILE A 136 16.12 -9.76 5.50
N ASP A 137 16.90 -8.69 5.47
CA ASP A 137 17.13 -7.91 6.68
C ASP A 137 15.83 -7.33 7.23
N ARG A 138 15.72 -7.27 8.55
CA ARG A 138 14.52 -6.76 9.21
C ARG A 138 14.22 -5.31 8.82
N ALA A 139 15.23 -4.47 8.67
CA ALA A 139 15.08 -3.09 8.25
C ALA A 139 14.56 -3.01 6.81
N ASP A 140 15.01 -3.89 5.92
CA ASP A 140 14.58 -3.92 4.53
C ASP A 140 13.13 -4.40 4.40
N VAL A 141 12.70 -5.38 5.21
CA VAL A 141 11.28 -5.75 5.33
C VAL A 141 10.43 -4.55 5.73
N ILE A 142 10.87 -3.80 6.74
CA ILE A 142 10.16 -2.61 7.20
C ILE A 142 10.12 -1.56 6.10
N ALA A 143 11.23 -1.34 5.40
CA ALA A 143 11.33 -0.35 4.34
C ALA A 143 10.41 -0.69 3.16
N MET A 144 10.38 -1.95 2.71
CA MET A 144 9.49 -2.41 1.64
C MET A 144 8.00 -2.21 1.98
N GLU A 145 7.61 -2.39 3.24
CA GLU A 145 6.20 -2.27 3.65
C GLU A 145 5.77 -0.84 4.00
N ARG A 146 6.71 0.08 4.26
CA ARG A 146 6.38 1.40 4.84
C ARG A 146 6.96 2.60 4.10
N ASN A 147 7.95 2.40 3.25
CA ASN A 147 8.57 3.47 2.48
C ASN A 147 8.26 3.27 1.00
N PRO A 148 7.27 4.00 0.44
CA PRO A 148 6.92 3.91 -0.98
C PRO A 148 8.11 4.15 -1.92
N GLY A 149 9.10 4.94 -1.50
CA GLY A 149 10.31 5.22 -2.28
C GLY A 149 11.43 4.19 -2.11
N TYR A 150 11.29 3.21 -1.23
CA TYR A 150 12.32 2.19 -1.03
C TYR A 150 12.43 1.28 -2.25
N LYS A 151 13.65 1.10 -2.73
CA LYS A 151 13.96 0.19 -3.82
C LYS A 151 14.65 -1.04 -3.24
N PRO A 152 14.00 -2.22 -3.23
CA PRO A 152 14.61 -3.44 -2.72
C PRO A 152 15.83 -3.84 -3.54
N SER A 153 16.81 -4.45 -2.88
CA SER A 153 17.99 -4.95 -3.57
C SER A 153 17.64 -6.13 -4.49
N PRO A 154 18.46 -6.42 -5.52
CA PRO A 154 18.28 -7.63 -6.31
C PRO A 154 18.26 -8.92 -5.48
N LEU A 155 18.98 -8.94 -4.35
CA LEU A 155 18.99 -10.07 -3.42
C LEU A 155 17.64 -10.21 -2.69
N ASP A 156 17.04 -9.11 -2.25
CA ASP A 156 15.72 -9.15 -1.59
C ASP A 156 14.63 -9.64 -2.54
N ILE A 157 14.67 -9.17 -3.79
CA ILE A 157 13.77 -9.63 -4.85
C ILE A 157 13.94 -11.14 -5.06
N HIS A 158 15.19 -11.61 -5.16
CA HIS A 158 15.50 -13.04 -5.28
C HIS A 158 14.99 -13.86 -4.09
N ASN A 159 15.18 -13.37 -2.87
CA ASN A 159 14.73 -14.02 -1.65
C ASN A 159 13.20 -14.13 -1.58
N LEU A 160 12.48 -13.05 -1.92
CA LEU A 160 11.01 -13.06 -2.03
C LEU A 160 10.54 -14.04 -3.11
N SER A 161 11.16 -13.99 -4.29
CA SER A 161 10.86 -14.86 -5.42
C SER A 161 10.98 -16.32 -5.04
N LYS A 162 12.12 -16.72 -4.44
CA LYS A 162 12.38 -18.08 -4.01
C LYS A 162 11.38 -18.56 -2.95
N PHE A 163 11.09 -17.72 -1.95
CA PHE A 163 10.22 -18.11 -0.84
C PHE A 163 8.75 -18.24 -1.23
N TYR A 164 8.25 -17.37 -2.12
CA TYR A 164 6.85 -17.35 -2.54
C TYR A 164 6.58 -17.95 -3.93
N LYS A 165 7.64 -18.40 -4.62
CA LYS A 165 7.61 -18.96 -5.98
C LYS A 165 7.02 -17.98 -7.00
N ILE A 166 7.34 -16.70 -6.86
CA ILE A 166 6.92 -15.64 -7.78
C ILE A 166 8.11 -15.33 -8.69
N PRO A 167 7.97 -15.19 -10.03
CA PRO A 167 9.06 -14.86 -10.92
C PRO A 167 9.77 -13.54 -10.54
N ASN A 168 11.11 -13.55 -10.55
CA ASN A 168 11.95 -12.38 -10.24
C ASN A 168 11.57 -11.16 -11.07
N GLN A 169 11.33 -11.34 -12.37
CA GLN A 169 11.00 -10.26 -13.28
C GLN A 169 9.72 -9.54 -12.89
N LYS A 170 8.65 -10.26 -12.51
CA LYS A 170 7.39 -9.66 -12.07
C LYS A 170 7.58 -8.84 -10.80
N LEU A 171 8.32 -9.36 -9.81
CA LEU A 171 8.65 -8.62 -8.59
C LEU A 171 9.52 -7.39 -8.88
N ALA A 172 10.49 -7.49 -9.78
CA ALA A 172 11.36 -6.38 -10.16
C ALA A 172 10.61 -5.27 -10.91
N ILE A 173 9.65 -5.61 -11.77
CA ILE A 173 8.75 -4.65 -12.42
C ILE A 173 7.91 -3.92 -11.37
N LEU A 174 7.27 -4.65 -10.45
CA LEU A 174 6.47 -4.06 -9.38
C LEU A 174 7.30 -3.17 -8.44
N ALA A 175 8.52 -3.58 -8.12
CA ALA A 175 9.47 -2.78 -7.35
C ALA A 175 9.97 -1.51 -8.07
N GLY A 176 9.60 -1.32 -9.35
CA GLY A 176 10.04 -0.20 -10.17
C GLY A 176 11.52 -0.28 -10.59
N ALA A 177 12.12 -1.46 -10.53
CA ALA A 177 13.47 -1.70 -11.04
C ALA A 177 13.50 -1.83 -12.57
N ILE A 178 12.39 -2.28 -13.18
CA ILE A 178 12.20 -2.36 -14.63
C ILE A 178 11.12 -1.35 -15.03
N LYS A 179 11.45 -0.47 -15.99
CA LYS A 179 10.56 0.62 -16.42
C LYS A 179 9.37 0.13 -17.23
N GLU A 180 9.56 -0.87 -18.08
CA GLU A 180 8.53 -1.37 -18.97
C GLU A 180 7.73 -2.48 -18.31
N MET A 181 6.41 -2.32 -18.30
CA MET A 181 5.47 -3.30 -17.77
C MET A 181 4.65 -3.89 -18.93
N PRO A 182 4.60 -5.23 -19.08
CA PRO A 182 3.75 -5.87 -20.07
C PRO A 182 2.28 -5.47 -19.91
N PRO A 183 1.50 -5.30 -21.00
CA PRO A 183 0.11 -4.82 -20.92
C PRO A 183 -0.79 -5.65 -20.02
N LYS A 184 -0.60 -6.98 -20.01
CA LYS A 184 -1.36 -7.90 -19.15
C LYS A 184 -1.05 -7.67 -17.66
N LEU A 185 0.22 -7.48 -17.31
CA LEU A 185 0.64 -7.16 -15.95
C LEU A 185 0.15 -5.77 -15.55
N GLN A 186 0.12 -4.81 -16.47
CA GLN A 186 -0.40 -3.46 -16.23
C GLN A 186 -1.89 -3.50 -15.87
N ALA A 187 -2.70 -4.23 -16.64
CA ALA A 187 -4.13 -4.37 -16.38
C ALA A 187 -4.43 -5.00 -15.01
N GLU A 188 -3.74 -6.10 -14.65
CA GLU A 188 -3.93 -6.76 -13.35
C GLU A 188 -3.40 -5.92 -12.18
N THR A 189 -2.30 -5.19 -12.37
CA THR A 189 -1.76 -4.25 -11.36
C THR A 189 -2.76 -3.14 -11.07
N SER A 190 -3.34 -2.54 -12.11
CA SER A 190 -4.37 -1.50 -11.97
C SER A 190 -5.63 -2.03 -11.29
N ARG A 191 -6.10 -3.23 -11.63
CA ARG A 191 -7.25 -3.87 -10.97
C ARG A 191 -6.98 -4.13 -9.49
N PHE A 192 -5.81 -4.69 -9.17
CA PHE A 192 -5.43 -4.97 -7.79
C PHE A 192 -5.32 -3.69 -6.96
N ALA A 193 -4.72 -2.63 -7.51
CA ALA A 193 -4.62 -1.33 -6.86
C ALA A 193 -6.01 -0.75 -6.54
N ALA A 194 -6.89 -0.72 -7.54
CA ALA A 194 -8.28 -0.27 -7.41
C ALA A 194 -9.07 -0.98 -6.30
N GLN A 195 -8.90 -2.30 -6.17
CA GLN A 195 -9.60 -3.09 -5.15
C GLN A 195 -8.94 -2.97 -3.75
N SER A 196 -7.62 -2.80 -3.69
CA SER A 196 -6.86 -2.71 -2.44
C SER A 196 -6.89 -1.31 -1.80
N GLU A 197 -7.22 -0.28 -2.59
CA GLU A 197 -7.41 1.09 -2.08
C GLU A 197 -8.71 1.23 -1.27
N SER A 198 -9.76 0.45 -1.57
CA SER A 198 -11.12 0.67 -1.08
C SER A 198 -11.40 0.23 0.38
N PHE A 199 -10.41 -0.30 1.12
CA PHE A 199 -10.68 -0.94 2.41
C PHE A 199 -9.66 -0.55 3.50
N SER A 200 -10.18 -0.22 4.68
CA SER A 200 -9.42 0.21 5.87
C SER A 200 -9.07 -0.95 6.80
N LYS A 201 -9.44 -2.19 6.45
CA LYS A 201 -9.23 -3.41 7.23
C LYS A 201 -9.07 -4.60 6.28
N LEU A 202 -8.12 -5.50 6.58
CA LEU A 202 -7.99 -6.85 5.99
C LEU A 202 -9.25 -7.69 6.21
N THR A 203 -10.28 -7.41 5.42
CA THR A 203 -11.48 -8.21 5.27
C THR A 203 -11.15 -9.51 4.55
N ASP A 204 -12.04 -10.50 4.61
CA ASP A 204 -11.89 -11.73 3.83
C ASP A 204 -11.85 -11.46 2.32
N GLU A 205 -12.39 -10.32 1.88
CA GLU A 205 -12.35 -9.82 0.51
C GLU A 205 -10.94 -9.36 0.10
N GLU A 206 -10.23 -8.59 0.94
CA GLU A 206 -8.83 -8.20 0.66
C GLU A 206 -7.92 -9.43 0.51
N ARG A 207 -8.12 -10.46 1.34
CA ARG A 207 -7.36 -11.72 1.23
C ARG A 207 -7.60 -12.41 -0.10
N ARG A 208 -8.85 -12.45 -0.55
CA ARG A 208 -9.22 -13.04 -1.83
C ARG A 208 -8.60 -12.28 -3.00
N THR A 209 -8.71 -10.96 -3.03
CA THR A 209 -8.09 -10.10 -4.05
C THR A 209 -6.57 -10.31 -4.09
N LEU A 210 -5.92 -10.37 -2.93
CA LEU A 210 -4.50 -10.65 -2.82
C LEU A 210 -4.14 -12.05 -3.34
N ASP A 211 -4.91 -13.08 -2.99
CA ASP A 211 -4.63 -14.45 -3.42
C ASP A 211 -4.82 -14.64 -4.93
N GLU A 212 -5.84 -14.00 -5.52
CA GLU A 212 -6.06 -13.94 -6.97
C GLU A 212 -4.86 -13.27 -7.67
N PHE A 213 -4.40 -12.13 -7.16
CA PHE A 213 -3.26 -11.42 -7.72
C PHE A 213 -1.94 -12.21 -7.55
N ILE A 214 -1.69 -12.83 -6.39
CA ILE A 214 -0.52 -13.68 -6.18
C ILE A 214 -0.55 -14.88 -7.14
N THR A 215 -1.73 -15.45 -7.39
CA THR A 215 -1.88 -16.57 -8.34
C THR A 215 -1.49 -16.13 -9.75
N PHE A 216 -1.94 -14.96 -10.19
CA PHE A 216 -1.51 -14.35 -11.44
C PHE A 216 0.00 -14.05 -11.46
N LEU A 217 0.57 -13.56 -10.36
CA LEU A 217 2.01 -13.34 -10.28
C LEU A 217 2.80 -14.64 -10.41
N ARG A 218 2.27 -15.76 -9.90
CA ARG A 218 2.91 -17.09 -10.00
C ARG A 218 2.74 -17.76 -11.36
N SER A 219 1.73 -17.38 -12.14
CA SER A 219 1.56 -17.98 -13.47
C SER A 219 2.76 -17.62 -14.32
N GLU A 220 3.32 -18.62 -15.00
CA GLU A 220 4.23 -18.35 -16.12
C GLU A 220 3.39 -17.67 -17.20
N ASP A 221 3.69 -16.40 -17.50
CA ASP A 221 3.12 -15.79 -18.69
C ASP A 221 3.87 -16.41 -19.87
N SER A 222 3.19 -17.28 -20.61
CA SER A 222 3.46 -17.44 -22.04
C SER A 222 3.33 -16.05 -22.66
N GLU A 223 4.40 -15.65 -23.35
CA GLU A 223 4.58 -14.38 -24.07
C GLU A 223 3.33 -13.81 -24.72
#